data_AF-A0A7C4GS16-F1
#
_entry.id   AF-A0A7C4GS16-F1
#
_cell.length_a   1.000
_cell.length_b   1.000
_cell.length_c   1.000
_cell.angle_alpha   90.00
_cell.angle_beta   90.00
_cell.angle_gamma   90.00
#
_symmetry.space_group_name_H-M   'P 1'
#
loop_
_entity.id
_entity.type
_entity.pdbx_description
1 polymer ?
#
loop_
_entity_poly.entity_id
_entity_poly.type
_entity_poly.pdbx_seq_one_letter_code
_entity_poly.pdbx_strand_id
1 'polypeptide(L)'
;MVFRKSKERIYAWEKQILERYPDKVIDVERVSKQQQNIILTMSLYDLEQLVEIQPKPGSCYVFSSSEPFNEEMEIDFERLVNWLRHYGLPQYHVHVSGHITPLRLKACLKEINAKRIFPVHTENAELFAKFMRNLKGQVEITEKGREYRL
;
A
#
# COMPACT_ATOMS: atom_id res chain seq x y z
N MET A 1 14.90 7.08 -13.79
CA MET A 1 15.83 7.66 -12.80
C MET A 1 15.73 6.84 -11.52
N VAL A 2 16.77 6.83 -10.70
CA VAL A 2 16.84 6.12 -9.42
C VAL A 2 17.06 7.16 -8.34
N PHE A 3 16.11 7.27 -7.40
CA PHE A 3 16.28 8.14 -6.24
C PHE A 3 17.20 7.47 -5.22
N ARG A 4 18.34 8.10 -4.92
CA ARG A 4 19.28 7.66 -3.89
C ARG A 4 18.90 8.32 -2.56
N LYS A 5 18.31 7.52 -1.69
CA LYS A 5 17.97 7.89 -0.31
C LYS A 5 19.24 8.16 0.51
N SER A 6 19.15 9.08 1.46
CA SER A 6 20.16 9.27 2.50
C SER A 6 20.18 8.04 3.42
N LYS A 7 21.29 7.30 3.47
CA LYS A 7 21.43 6.08 4.28
C LYS A 7 22.87 5.86 4.72
N GLU A 8 23.03 5.31 5.93
CA GLU A 8 24.36 4.99 6.49
C GLU A 8 25.02 3.80 5.78
N ARG A 9 24.22 2.80 5.39
CA ARG A 9 24.73 1.57 4.75
C ARG A 9 24.23 1.43 3.32
N ILE A 10 25.18 1.25 2.39
CA ILE A 10 24.92 0.91 1.00
C ILE A 10 25.17 -0.59 0.80
N TYR A 11 24.17 -1.34 0.36
CA TYR A 11 24.33 -2.75 0.04
C TYR A 11 25.08 -2.94 -1.29
N ALA A 12 25.73 -4.10 -1.45
CA ALA A 12 26.50 -4.41 -2.66
C ALA A 12 25.67 -4.33 -3.95
N TRP A 13 24.42 -4.79 -3.92
CA TRP A 13 23.52 -4.72 -5.06
C TRP A 13 23.15 -3.26 -5.43
N GLU A 14 23.05 -2.38 -4.44
CA GLU A 14 22.78 -0.95 -4.68
C GLU A 14 23.97 -0.28 -5.32
N LYS A 15 25.18 -0.59 -4.83
CA LYS A 15 26.42 -0.09 -5.44
C LYS A 15 26.50 -0.47 -6.92
N GLN A 16 26.16 -1.71 -7.27
CA GLN A 16 26.11 -2.16 -8.67
C GLN A 16 25.12 -1.34 -9.52
N ILE A 17 23.93 -1.02 -8.98
CA ILE A 17 22.94 -0.17 -9.68
C ILE A 17 23.49 1.24 -9.89
N LEU A 18 24.09 1.83 -8.84
CA LEU A 18 24.64 3.18 -8.88
C LEU A 18 25.80 3.30 -9.88
N GLU A 19 26.70 2.32 -9.91
CA GLU A 19 27.84 2.26 -10.84
C GLU A 19 27.40 1.98 -12.27
N ARG A 20 26.35 1.17 -12.47
CA ARG A 20 25.84 0.83 -13.80
C ARG A 20 25.04 1.96 -14.45
N TYR A 21 24.40 2.83 -13.65
CA TYR A 21 23.52 3.88 -14.14
C TYR A 21 23.78 5.25 -13.49
N PRO A 22 25.03 5.75 -13.47
CA PRO A 22 25.40 6.97 -12.75
C PRO A 22 24.55 8.18 -13.20
N ASP A 23 24.30 8.32 -14.50
CA ASP A 23 23.54 9.45 -15.07
C ASP A 23 22.04 9.39 -14.78
N LYS A 24 21.55 8.24 -14.29
CA LYS A 24 20.13 8.06 -13.94
C LYS A 24 19.89 8.22 -12.45
N VAL A 25 20.93 8.39 -11.63
CA VAL A 25 20.79 8.57 -10.18
C VAL A 25 20.52 10.04 -9.87
N ILE A 26 19.53 10.27 -9.02
CA ILE A 26 19.21 11.58 -8.45
C ILE A 26 19.21 11.46 -6.93
N ASP A 27 19.68 12.48 -6.24
CA ASP A 27 19.68 12.56 -4.78
C ASP A 27 18.70 13.61 -4.27
N VAL A 28 18.62 13.71 -2.96
CA VAL A 28 17.69 14.58 -2.24
C VAL A 28 17.93 16.06 -2.54
N GLU A 29 19.19 16.48 -2.72
CA GLU A 29 19.53 17.86 -3.09
C GLU A 29 18.98 18.21 -4.48
N ARG A 30 19.15 17.32 -5.46
CA ARG A 30 18.58 17.53 -6.80
C ARG A 30 17.06 17.58 -6.78
N VAL A 31 16.41 16.70 -6.00
CA VAL A 31 14.95 16.70 -5.84
C VAL A 31 14.49 18.03 -5.23
N SER A 32 15.13 18.49 -4.15
CA SER A 32 14.83 19.76 -3.49
C SER A 32 14.89 20.96 -4.45
N LYS A 33 15.88 20.99 -5.36
CA LYS A 33 16.06 22.06 -6.35
C LYS A 33 15.10 21.97 -7.54
N GLN A 34 14.69 20.77 -7.97
CA GLN A 34 13.98 20.53 -9.23
C GLN A 34 12.55 19.98 -9.07
N GLN A 35 11.88 20.27 -7.94
CA GLN A 35 10.58 19.69 -7.56
C GLN A 35 9.49 19.76 -8.64
N GLN A 36 9.41 20.85 -9.42
CA GLN A 36 8.40 21.05 -10.47
C GLN A 36 8.52 20.08 -11.67
N ASN A 37 9.66 19.39 -11.79
CA ASN A 37 9.96 18.48 -12.91
C ASN A 37 10.01 17.01 -12.47
N ILE A 38 9.65 16.70 -11.21
CA ILE A 38 9.87 15.39 -10.61
C ILE A 38 8.57 14.89 -9.97
N ILE A 39 8.21 13.66 -10.31
CA ILE A 39 7.31 12.85 -9.50
C ILE A 39 8.19 11.90 -8.69
N LEU A 40 8.19 12.07 -7.36
CA LEU A 40 8.98 11.23 -6.47
C LEU A 40 8.10 10.12 -5.89
N THR A 41 8.48 8.87 -6.15
CA THR A 41 7.88 7.70 -5.50
C THR A 41 8.63 7.41 -4.21
N MET A 42 7.91 7.46 -3.08
CA MET A 42 8.45 7.20 -1.75
C MET A 42 7.55 6.25 -0.98
N SER A 43 8.14 5.42 -0.14
CA SER A 43 7.39 4.64 0.85
C SER A 43 7.13 5.47 2.10
N LEU A 44 6.26 4.97 2.99
CA LEU A 44 6.04 5.57 4.31
C LEU A 44 7.34 5.72 5.12
N TYR A 45 8.28 4.79 4.93
CA TYR A 45 9.57 4.77 5.62
C TYR A 45 10.61 5.72 5.04
N ASP A 46 10.23 6.51 4.03
CA ASP A 46 11.10 7.49 3.37
C ASP A 46 10.64 8.94 3.62
N LEU A 47 9.64 9.14 4.50
CA LEU A 47 9.07 10.45 4.77
C LEU A 47 10.06 11.40 5.46
N GLU A 48 11.09 10.88 6.11
CA GLU A 48 12.18 11.67 6.69
C GLU A 48 12.97 12.44 5.62
N GLN A 49 12.98 11.97 4.36
CA GLN A 49 13.60 12.69 3.25
C GLN A 49 12.92 14.05 3.01
N LEU A 50 11.67 14.25 3.45
CA LEU A 50 10.96 15.52 3.32
C LEU A 50 11.64 16.66 4.09
N VAL A 51 12.42 16.34 5.14
CA VAL A 51 13.21 17.33 5.90
C VAL A 51 14.22 18.04 5.02
N GLU A 52 14.88 17.32 4.12
CA GLU A 52 15.85 17.86 3.17
C GLU A 52 15.17 18.35 1.88
N ILE A 53 14.10 17.67 1.44
CA ILE A 53 13.38 18.06 0.22
C ILE A 53 12.71 19.44 0.39
N GLN A 54 12.10 19.70 1.56
CA GLN A 54 11.31 20.90 1.84
C GLN A 54 10.32 21.20 0.69
N PRO A 55 9.21 20.44 0.60
CA PRO A 55 8.24 20.60 -0.47
C PRO A 55 7.77 22.05 -0.62
N LYS A 56 7.79 22.58 -1.84
CA LYS A 56 7.38 23.95 -2.13
C LYS A 56 5.85 24.09 -2.11
N PRO A 57 5.32 25.27 -1.78
CA PRO A 57 3.88 25.53 -1.91
C PRO A 57 3.35 25.13 -3.30
N GLY A 58 2.25 24.38 -3.32
CA GLY A 58 1.67 23.82 -4.55
C GLY A 58 2.07 22.36 -4.83
N SER A 59 2.99 21.77 -4.07
CA SER A 59 3.23 20.32 -4.08
C SER A 59 2.01 19.55 -3.56
N CYS A 60 1.90 18.28 -3.92
CA CYS A 60 0.85 17.39 -3.41
C CYS A 60 1.37 15.97 -3.19
N TYR A 61 0.61 15.17 -2.44
CA TYR A 61 0.90 13.77 -2.20
C TYR A 61 -0.21 12.89 -2.78
N VAL A 62 0.17 11.93 -3.62
CA VAL A 62 -0.77 10.93 -4.15
C VAL A 62 -0.65 9.68 -3.29
N PHE A 63 -1.67 9.42 -2.47
CA PHE A 63 -1.78 8.21 -1.70
C PHE A 63 -2.34 7.10 -2.58
N SER A 64 -1.47 6.21 -3.04
CA SER A 64 -1.78 5.11 -3.96
C SER A 64 -1.57 3.74 -3.31
N SER A 65 -2.08 3.58 -2.10
CA SER A 65 -2.01 2.35 -1.29
C SER A 65 -3.37 2.06 -0.67
N SER A 66 -3.56 0.84 -0.18
CA SER A 66 -4.80 0.46 0.53
C SER A 66 -4.94 1.24 1.84
N GLU A 67 -6.19 1.44 2.27
CA GLU A 67 -6.50 1.96 3.60
C GLU A 67 -5.95 1.04 4.70
N PRO A 68 -5.65 1.59 5.89
CA PRO A 68 -5.28 0.78 7.04
C PRO A 68 -6.41 -0.18 7.41
N PHE A 69 -6.06 -1.43 7.71
CA PHE A 69 -7.01 -2.49 8.08
C PHE A 69 -6.67 -3.17 9.42
N ASN A 70 -5.61 -2.72 10.08
CA ASN A 70 -5.24 -3.13 11.42
C ASN A 70 -4.62 -1.93 12.18
N GLU A 71 -4.47 -2.07 13.49
CA GLU A 71 -3.98 -1.03 14.39
C GLU A 71 -2.59 -0.50 14.01
N GLU A 72 -1.66 -1.38 13.63
CA GLU A 72 -0.30 -0.99 13.24
C GLU A 72 -0.33 -0.06 12.01
N MET A 73 -1.15 -0.41 11.01
CA MET A 73 -1.32 0.40 9.82
C MET A 73 -2.05 1.72 10.09
N GLU A 74 -2.99 1.76 11.05
CA GLU A 74 -3.63 3.01 11.46
C GLU A 74 -2.59 3.98 12.02
N ILE A 75 -1.69 3.51 12.90
CA ILE A 75 -0.58 4.30 13.46
C ILE A 75 0.34 4.82 12.34
N ASP A 76 0.70 3.97 11.38
CA ASP A 76 1.54 4.37 10.25
C ASP A 76 0.84 5.39 9.34
N PHE A 77 -0.46 5.25 9.14
CA PHE A 77 -1.25 6.21 8.37
C PHE A 77 -1.35 7.57 9.09
N GLU A 78 -1.51 7.58 10.42
CA GLU A 78 -1.47 8.83 11.20
C GLU A 78 -0.13 9.55 11.08
N ARG A 79 0.99 8.80 11.09
CA ARG A 79 2.33 9.37 10.87
C ARG A 79 2.42 10.03 9.49
N LEU A 80 1.93 9.37 8.44
CA LEU A 80 1.85 9.97 7.10
C LEU A 80 1.08 11.27 7.13
N VAL A 81 -0.15 11.26 7.66
CA VAL A 81 -1.03 12.44 7.69
C VAL A 81 -0.37 13.59 8.44
N ASN A 82 0.34 13.31 9.53
CA ASN A 82 1.07 14.32 10.29
C ASN A 82 2.22 14.95 9.48
N TRP A 83 3.00 14.16 8.75
CA TRP A 83 4.03 14.66 7.85
C TRP A 83 3.44 15.53 6.73
N LEU A 84 2.35 15.07 6.09
CA LEU A 84 1.68 15.84 5.05
C LEU A 84 1.15 17.17 5.57
N ARG A 85 0.55 17.17 6.76
CA ARG A 85 0.06 18.39 7.42
C ARG A 85 1.20 19.35 7.73
N HIS A 86 2.33 18.85 8.24
CA HIS A 86 3.49 19.67 8.58
C HIS A 86 4.01 20.44 7.36
N TYR A 87 4.05 19.81 6.18
CA TYR A 87 4.51 20.43 4.94
C TYR A 87 3.41 21.07 4.08
N GLY A 88 2.16 21.06 4.54
CA GLY A 88 1.04 21.62 3.78
C GLY A 88 0.74 20.88 2.47
N LEU A 89 0.98 19.57 2.44
CA LEU A 89 0.76 18.72 1.27
C LEU A 89 -0.70 18.21 1.22
N PRO A 90 -1.53 18.65 0.26
CA PRO A 90 -2.83 18.03 0.04
C PRO A 90 -2.66 16.57 -0.41
N GLN A 91 -3.45 15.69 0.21
CA GLN A 91 -3.48 14.27 -0.09
C GLN A 91 -4.57 13.97 -1.14
N TYR A 92 -4.20 13.30 -2.22
CA TYR A 92 -5.12 12.72 -3.18
C TYR A 92 -5.12 11.20 -3.03
N HIS A 93 -6.25 10.63 -2.64
CA HIS A 93 -6.39 9.18 -2.56
C HIS A 93 -6.71 8.61 -3.95
N VAL A 94 -5.75 7.88 -4.52
CA VAL A 94 -5.86 7.26 -5.84
C VAL A 94 -5.43 5.81 -5.73
N HIS A 95 -6.35 4.94 -5.34
CA HIS A 95 -6.09 3.52 -5.15
C HIS A 95 -6.98 2.67 -6.06
N VAL A 96 -6.40 1.63 -6.64
CA VAL A 96 -7.13 0.57 -7.33
C VAL A 96 -6.82 -0.73 -6.59
N SER A 97 -7.87 -1.35 -6.04
CA SER A 97 -7.72 -2.60 -5.30
C SER A 97 -7.26 -3.73 -6.22
N GLY A 98 -6.29 -4.53 -5.76
CA GLY A 98 -5.89 -5.78 -6.40
C GLY A 98 -6.87 -6.94 -6.16
N HIS A 99 -7.88 -6.75 -5.30
CA HIS A 99 -8.84 -7.79 -4.95
C HIS A 99 -10.17 -7.63 -5.69
N ILE A 100 -10.84 -8.77 -5.93
CA ILE A 100 -12.19 -8.82 -6.48
C ILE A 100 -13.18 -8.10 -5.55
N THR A 101 -14.08 -7.29 -6.12
CA THR A 101 -15.07 -6.56 -5.32
C THR A 101 -16.14 -7.50 -4.73
N PRO A 102 -16.77 -7.15 -3.60
CA PRO A 102 -17.72 -8.05 -2.91
C PRO A 102 -18.85 -8.58 -3.80
N LEU A 103 -19.45 -7.72 -4.64
CA LEU A 103 -20.53 -8.12 -5.54
C LEU A 103 -20.05 -9.06 -6.66
N ARG A 104 -18.85 -8.83 -7.20
CA ARG A 104 -18.25 -9.70 -8.21
C ARG A 104 -17.86 -11.04 -7.62
N LEU A 105 -17.29 -11.05 -6.41
CA LEU A 105 -16.98 -12.27 -5.67
C LEU A 105 -18.23 -13.09 -5.41
N LYS A 106 -19.31 -12.46 -4.96
CA LYS A 106 -20.60 -13.13 -4.73
C LYS A 106 -21.19 -13.72 -6.01
N ALA A 107 -21.10 -13.01 -7.12
CA ALA A 107 -21.54 -13.52 -8.42
C ALA A 107 -20.73 -14.76 -8.83
N CYS A 108 -19.40 -14.69 -8.69
CA CYS A 108 -18.49 -15.81 -8.95
C CYS A 108 -18.81 -17.03 -8.08
N LEU A 109 -18.98 -16.85 -6.77
CA LEU A 109 -19.33 -17.96 -5.86
C LEU A 109 -20.71 -18.56 -6.16
N LYS A 110 -21.67 -17.73 -6.59
CA LYS A 110 -22.99 -18.21 -7.03
C LYS A 110 -22.90 -19.07 -8.29
N GLU A 111 -22.03 -18.70 -9.23
CA GLU A 111 -21.78 -19.44 -10.46
C GLU A 111 -21.04 -20.76 -10.18
N ILE A 112 -19.99 -20.72 -9.36
CA ILE A 112 -19.26 -21.91 -8.91
C ILE A 112 -20.19 -22.88 -8.17
N ASN A 113 -21.14 -22.35 -7.39
CA ASN A 113 -22.14 -23.12 -6.64
C ASN A 113 -21.51 -24.24 -5.78
N ALA A 114 -20.41 -23.91 -5.09
CA ALA A 114 -19.73 -24.84 -4.20
C ALA A 114 -20.64 -25.25 -3.03
N LYS A 115 -20.52 -26.51 -2.58
CA LYS A 115 -21.27 -26.99 -1.39
C LYS A 115 -20.78 -26.33 -0.10
N ARG A 116 -19.48 -26.05 -0.01
CA ARG A 116 -18.79 -25.50 1.16
C ARG A 116 -17.85 -24.39 0.72
N ILE A 117 -17.78 -23.31 1.48
CA ILE A 117 -17.00 -22.10 1.19
C ILE A 117 -16.17 -21.75 2.43
N PHE A 118 -14.86 -21.66 2.26
CA PHE A 118 -13.90 -21.35 3.33
C PHE A 118 -13.26 -19.98 3.04
N PRO A 119 -13.73 -18.89 3.67
CA PRO A 119 -13.10 -17.59 3.49
C PRO A 119 -11.72 -17.58 4.13
N VAL A 120 -10.70 -17.25 3.35
CA VAL A 120 -9.32 -17.03 3.79
C VAL A 120 -8.86 -15.64 3.36
N HIS A 121 -7.74 -15.17 3.91
CA HIS A 121 -7.14 -13.87 3.56
C HIS A 121 -8.10 -12.69 3.78
N THR A 122 -8.76 -12.67 4.94
CA THR A 122 -9.63 -11.58 5.39
C THR A 122 -9.58 -11.44 6.91
N GLU A 123 -9.55 -10.21 7.41
CA GLU A 123 -9.68 -9.91 8.85
C GLU A 123 -11.15 -9.97 9.32
N ASN A 124 -12.12 -10.10 8.41
CA ASN A 124 -13.54 -10.04 8.74
C ASN A 124 -14.35 -11.17 8.09
N ALA A 125 -13.99 -12.42 8.44
CA ALA A 125 -14.66 -13.63 7.95
C ALA A 125 -16.16 -13.68 8.30
N GLU A 126 -16.55 -13.09 9.43
CA GLU A 126 -17.97 -12.99 9.81
C GLU A 126 -18.77 -12.09 8.87
N LEU A 127 -18.22 -10.92 8.48
CA LEU A 127 -18.85 -10.04 7.50
C LEU A 127 -19.01 -10.76 6.16
N PHE A 128 -17.98 -11.49 5.72
CA PHE A 128 -18.07 -12.33 4.54
C PHE A 128 -19.22 -13.34 4.65
N ALA A 129 -19.30 -14.10 5.75
CA ALA A 129 -20.35 -15.09 5.97
C ALA A 129 -21.75 -14.46 5.95
N LYS A 130 -21.93 -13.31 6.62
CA LYS A 130 -23.19 -12.54 6.60
C LYS A 130 -23.54 -12.07 5.19
N PHE A 131 -22.57 -11.59 4.43
CA PHE A 131 -22.79 -11.10 3.07
C PHE A 131 -23.14 -12.22 2.08
N MET A 132 -22.62 -13.44 2.30
CA MET A 132 -22.81 -14.61 1.44
C MET A 132 -23.98 -15.52 1.87
N ARG A 133 -24.72 -15.19 2.94
CA ARG A 133 -25.82 -16.00 3.52
C ARG A 133 -26.87 -16.52 2.53
N ASN A 134 -27.11 -15.82 1.43
CA ASN A 134 -28.12 -16.21 0.44
C ASN A 134 -27.55 -17.05 -0.73
N LEU A 135 -26.29 -17.49 -0.65
CA LEU A 135 -25.74 -18.51 -1.52
C LEU A 135 -26.17 -19.90 -1.04
N LYS A 136 -26.17 -20.88 -1.95
CA LYS A 136 -26.52 -22.28 -1.61
C LYS A 136 -25.43 -22.99 -0.80
N GLY A 137 -24.18 -22.60 -1.00
CA GLY A 137 -23.04 -23.17 -0.28
C GLY A 137 -22.97 -22.73 1.17
N GLN A 138 -22.60 -23.66 2.05
CA GLN A 138 -22.36 -23.37 3.46
C GLN A 138 -21.02 -22.64 3.63
N VAL A 139 -21.04 -21.48 4.28
CA VAL A 139 -19.80 -20.76 4.65
C VAL A 139 -19.31 -21.30 5.99
N GLU A 140 -18.05 -21.71 6.04
CA GLU A 140 -17.37 -22.21 7.24
C GLU A 140 -16.20 -21.28 7.58
N ILE A 141 -16.32 -20.55 8.70
CA ILE A 141 -15.25 -19.66 9.18
C ILE A 141 -14.03 -20.51 9.54
N THR A 142 -12.88 -20.19 8.93
CA THR A 142 -11.65 -20.96 9.12
C THR A 142 -10.86 -20.49 10.34
N GLU A 143 -10.41 -21.45 11.14
CA GLU A 143 -9.43 -21.30 12.22
C GLU A 143 -8.03 -21.74 11.78
N LYS A 144 -7.01 -21.00 12.20
CA LYS A 144 -5.59 -21.29 11.91
C LYS A 144 -5.19 -22.63 12.52
N GLY A 145 -4.56 -23.49 11.72
CA GLY A 145 -4.04 -24.79 12.17
C GLY A 145 -5.08 -25.90 12.32
N ARG A 146 -6.36 -25.61 12.02
CA ARG A 146 -7.42 -26.61 12.02
C ARG A 146 -7.47 -27.39 10.71
N GLU A 147 -7.63 -28.71 10.80
CA GLU A 147 -7.87 -29.58 9.66
C GLU A 147 -9.37 -29.65 9.33
N TYR A 148 -9.69 -29.58 8.04
CA TYR A 148 -11.07 -29.70 7.53
C TYR A 148 -11.16 -30.92 6.63
N ARG A 149 -12.05 -31.86 6.96
CA ARG A 149 -12.36 -32.99 6.08
C ARG A 149 -13.40 -32.54 5.07
N LEU A 150 -13.14 -32.74 3.77
CA LEU A 150 -13.97 -32.27 2.67
C LEU A 150 -15.20 -33.15 2.42
#